data_AF-A0AA44VN90-F1
#
_entry.id   AF-A0AA44VN90-F1
#
_cell.length_a   1.000
_cell.length_b   1.000
_cell.length_c   1.000
_cell.angle_alpha   90.00
_cell.angle_beta   90.00
_cell.angle_gamma   90.00
#
_symmetry.space_group_name_H-M   'P 1'
#
loop_
_entity.id
_entity.type
_entity.pdbx_description
1 polymer ?
#
loop_
_entity_poly.entity_id
_entity_poly.type
_entity_poly.pdbx_seq_one_letter_code
_entity_poly.pdbx_strand_id
1 'polypeptide(L)'
;MNTQTNEQTYSTDLLTKAKSKFEHDLTNLGQKPEKGKPFDLFYEKFNQAIAEGKPFQNPAQLQGAVGGRYLKAQIAFYALESQKTTVAHRSRDVPDWFITPLEQALKLDIQSLWHSVEQDIASIVESRVKSAEHCSEQSQQQAIQSGELVEELQEQLEGLEDLPNQLIESRDENEHLVNEMKNLKNKLTQLQTEADASFGYQRTNAVLVAENERLLADNDLLRTELTQCNNILQQTLIEKAKLEGRLAERNEVLSNNALN
;
A
#
# COMPACT_ATOMS: atom_id res chain seq x y z
N MET A 1 -23.49 -30.38 -50.49
CA MET A 1 -22.57 -31.11 -51.39
C MET A 1 -22.50 -30.35 -52.70
N ASN A 2 -21.28 -30.23 -53.22
CA ASN A 2 -20.86 -29.20 -54.16
C ASN A 2 -21.14 -29.63 -55.61
N THR A 3 -22.33 -29.30 -56.13
CA THR A 3 -22.76 -29.66 -57.51
C THR A 3 -21.90 -28.99 -58.58
N GLN A 4 -21.33 -27.82 -58.29
CA GLN A 4 -20.49 -27.06 -59.22
C GLN A 4 -19.13 -27.72 -59.53
N THR A 5 -18.52 -28.45 -58.59
CA THR A 5 -17.26 -29.16 -58.82
C THR A 5 -17.38 -30.36 -59.75
N ASN A 6 -18.56 -31.01 -59.79
CA ASN A 6 -18.80 -32.15 -60.69
C ASN A 6 -19.04 -31.73 -62.14
N GLU A 7 -19.70 -30.58 -62.37
CA GLU A 7 -19.93 -30.04 -63.72
C GLU A 7 -18.62 -29.58 -64.37
N GLN A 8 -17.74 -28.89 -63.62
CA GLN A 8 -16.45 -28.41 -64.14
C GLN A 8 -15.50 -29.56 -64.51
N THR A 9 -15.46 -30.62 -63.71
CA THR A 9 -14.60 -31.79 -63.96
C THR A 9 -15.07 -32.60 -65.18
N TYR A 10 -16.39 -32.69 -65.41
CA TYR A 10 -16.94 -33.37 -66.58
C TYR A 10 -16.75 -32.58 -67.89
N SER A 11 -16.84 -31.24 -67.84
CA SER A 11 -16.57 -30.39 -69.01
C SER A 11 -15.12 -30.46 -69.48
N THR A 12 -14.16 -30.57 -68.56
CA THR A 12 -12.73 -30.73 -68.90
C THR A 12 -12.43 -32.10 -69.54
N ASP A 13 -13.13 -33.16 -69.10
CA ASP A 13 -12.93 -34.52 -69.59
C ASP A 13 -13.49 -34.72 -71.01
N LEU A 14 -14.63 -34.08 -71.29
CA LEU A 14 -15.26 -34.08 -72.62
C LEU A 14 -14.42 -33.30 -73.63
N LEU A 15 -13.94 -32.10 -73.27
CA LEU A 15 -13.04 -31.31 -74.11
C LEU A 15 -11.78 -32.10 -74.50
N THR A 16 -11.16 -32.78 -73.53
CA THR A 16 -9.94 -33.56 -73.75
C THR A 16 -10.20 -34.71 -74.74
N LYS A 17 -11.31 -35.44 -74.58
CA LYS A 17 -11.72 -36.49 -75.54
C LYS A 17 -12.02 -35.95 -76.94
N ALA A 18 -12.58 -34.75 -77.05
CA ALA A 18 -12.90 -34.12 -78.34
C ALA A 18 -11.63 -33.76 -79.10
N LYS A 19 -10.67 -33.18 -78.37
CA LYS A 19 -9.36 -32.77 -78.87
C LYS A 19 -8.54 -33.97 -79.33
N SER A 20 -8.49 -35.04 -78.52
CA SER A 20 -7.80 -36.27 -78.90
C SER A 20 -8.40 -36.92 -80.16
N LYS A 21 -9.72 -36.93 -80.31
CA LYS A 21 -10.39 -37.45 -81.51
C LYS A 21 -10.04 -36.62 -82.76
N PHE A 22 -10.06 -35.30 -82.63
CA PHE A 22 -9.68 -34.38 -83.70
C PHE A 22 -8.21 -34.57 -84.14
N GLU A 23 -7.29 -34.72 -83.20
CA GLU A 23 -5.87 -34.94 -83.49
C GLU A 23 -5.61 -36.31 -84.12
N HIS A 24 -6.32 -37.35 -83.64
CA HIS A 24 -6.26 -38.69 -84.21
C HIS A 24 -6.76 -38.72 -85.66
N ASP A 25 -7.93 -38.16 -85.93
CA ASP A 25 -8.53 -38.13 -87.27
C ASP A 25 -7.70 -37.31 -88.27
N LEU A 26 -7.05 -36.22 -87.81
CA LEU A 26 -6.11 -35.47 -88.64
C LEU A 26 -4.83 -36.25 -88.97
N THR A 27 -4.31 -36.99 -87.98
CA THR A 27 -3.10 -37.80 -88.14
C THR A 27 -3.35 -38.96 -89.10
N ASN A 28 -4.50 -39.62 -89.01
CA ASN A 28 -4.92 -40.70 -89.92
C ASN A 28 -5.05 -40.23 -91.37
N LEU A 29 -5.35 -38.95 -91.61
CA LEU A 29 -5.42 -38.34 -92.94
C LEU A 29 -4.08 -37.73 -93.40
N GLY A 30 -2.98 -38.00 -92.68
CA GLY A 30 -1.63 -37.53 -93.02
C GLY A 30 -1.41 -36.02 -92.81
N GLN A 31 -2.28 -35.33 -92.07
CA GLN A 31 -2.17 -33.91 -91.78
C GLN A 31 -1.52 -33.67 -90.42
N LYS A 32 -0.70 -32.62 -90.30
CA LYS A 32 -0.12 -32.22 -89.00
C LYS A 32 -1.14 -31.40 -88.19
N PRO A 33 -1.49 -31.82 -86.96
CA PRO A 33 -2.45 -31.10 -86.12
C PRO A 33 -1.98 -29.67 -85.80
N GLU A 34 -0.67 -29.45 -85.67
CA GLU A 34 -0.05 -28.15 -85.36
C GLU A 34 -0.10 -27.11 -86.49
N LYS A 35 -0.27 -27.52 -87.76
CA LYS A 35 -0.25 -26.59 -88.90
C LYS A 35 -1.64 -26.01 -89.17
N GLY A 36 -1.85 -24.72 -88.88
CA GLY A 36 -3.11 -24.01 -89.15
C GLY A 36 -3.82 -23.59 -87.86
N LYS A 37 -5.16 -23.49 -87.88
CA LYS A 37 -5.92 -23.09 -86.69
C LYS A 37 -6.01 -24.24 -85.66
N PRO A 38 -5.74 -23.99 -84.37
CA PRO A 38 -5.85 -24.98 -83.30
C PRO A 38 -7.31 -25.40 -83.03
N PHE A 39 -7.49 -26.60 -82.46
CA PHE A 39 -8.80 -27.15 -82.09
C PHE A 39 -9.58 -26.26 -81.11
N ASP A 40 -8.86 -25.62 -80.19
CA ASP A 40 -9.47 -24.82 -79.12
C ASP A 40 -10.30 -23.65 -79.67
N LEU A 41 -9.87 -23.03 -80.77
CA LEU A 41 -10.63 -21.99 -81.48
C LEU A 41 -11.93 -22.52 -82.11
N PHE A 42 -11.91 -23.76 -82.61
CA PHE A 42 -13.12 -24.42 -83.12
C PHE A 42 -14.09 -24.75 -81.99
N TYR A 43 -13.58 -25.22 -80.84
CA TYR A 43 -14.37 -25.51 -79.66
C TYR A 43 -15.04 -24.26 -79.08
N GLU A 44 -14.30 -23.16 -78.94
CA GLU A 44 -14.82 -21.87 -78.45
C GLU A 44 -15.94 -21.35 -79.33
N LYS A 45 -15.73 -21.29 -80.65
CA LYS A 45 -16.76 -20.78 -81.58
C LYS A 45 -17.98 -21.70 -81.62
N PHE A 46 -17.79 -23.01 -81.55
CA PHE A 46 -18.89 -23.96 -81.52
C PHE A 46 -19.75 -23.83 -80.26
N ASN A 47 -19.14 -23.66 -79.09
CA ASN A 47 -19.88 -23.44 -77.84
C ASN A 47 -20.49 -22.05 -77.74
N GLN A 48 -19.82 -21.02 -78.26
CA GLN A 48 -20.38 -19.68 -78.37
C GLN A 48 -21.67 -19.70 -79.20
N ALA A 49 -21.66 -20.38 -80.35
CA ALA A 49 -22.84 -20.52 -81.21
C ALA A 49 -24.00 -21.29 -80.52
N ILE A 50 -23.69 -22.24 -79.63
CA ILE A 50 -24.69 -22.95 -78.81
C ILE A 50 -25.27 -22.01 -77.74
N ALA A 51 -24.42 -21.26 -77.04
CA ALA A 51 -24.84 -20.31 -76.02
C ALA A 51 -25.69 -19.16 -76.60
N GLU A 52 -25.39 -18.73 -77.83
CA GLU A 52 -26.15 -17.73 -78.59
C GLU A 52 -27.42 -18.31 -79.25
N GLY A 53 -27.71 -19.60 -79.07
CA GLY A 53 -28.91 -20.27 -79.57
C GLY A 53 -28.94 -20.54 -81.08
N LYS A 54 -27.81 -20.36 -81.79
CA LYS A 54 -27.67 -20.61 -83.24
C LYS A 54 -26.57 -21.65 -83.51
N PRO A 55 -26.79 -22.93 -83.16
CA PRO A 55 -25.77 -23.96 -83.34
C PRO A 55 -25.42 -24.15 -84.82
N PHE A 56 -24.14 -24.34 -85.11
CA PHE A 56 -23.69 -24.69 -86.46
C PHE A 56 -24.29 -26.03 -86.89
N GLN A 57 -24.83 -26.08 -88.11
CA GLN A 57 -25.48 -27.27 -88.69
C GLN A 57 -24.57 -28.01 -89.66
N ASN A 58 -23.49 -27.40 -90.12
CA ASN A 58 -22.55 -28.05 -91.03
C ASN A 58 -21.11 -27.56 -90.82
N PRO A 59 -20.12 -28.35 -91.27
CA PRO A 59 -18.70 -27.97 -91.28
C PRO A 59 -18.36 -26.64 -91.93
N ALA A 60 -19.11 -26.24 -92.96
CA ALA A 60 -18.83 -25.01 -93.72
C ALA A 60 -19.17 -23.76 -92.90
N GLN A 61 -20.21 -23.81 -92.08
CA GLN A 61 -20.56 -22.72 -91.15
C GLN A 61 -19.51 -22.57 -90.05
N LEU A 62 -18.98 -23.68 -89.55
CA LEU A 62 -17.88 -23.66 -88.58
C LEU A 62 -16.57 -23.15 -89.22
N GLN A 63 -16.29 -23.52 -90.48
CA GLN A 63 -15.15 -22.97 -91.24
C GLN A 63 -15.31 -21.46 -91.47
N GLY A 64 -16.50 -21.00 -91.84
CA GLY A 64 -16.79 -19.59 -92.05
C GLY A 64 -16.58 -18.75 -90.79
N ALA A 65 -16.91 -19.30 -89.62
CA ALA A 65 -16.78 -18.62 -88.34
C ALA A 65 -15.34 -18.58 -87.78
N VAL A 66 -14.53 -19.63 -88.01
CA VAL A 66 -13.17 -19.76 -87.45
C VAL A 66 -12.07 -19.39 -88.48
N GLY A 67 -12.36 -19.57 -89.77
CA GLY A 67 -11.41 -19.46 -90.87
C GLY A 67 -10.47 -20.68 -90.97
N GLY A 68 -9.72 -20.77 -92.08
CA GLY A 68 -8.73 -21.83 -92.32
C GLY A 68 -9.20 -22.94 -93.28
N ARG A 69 -8.50 -24.08 -93.28
CA ARG A 69 -8.75 -25.19 -94.22
C ARG A 69 -10.04 -25.93 -93.85
N TYR A 70 -10.94 -26.11 -94.82
CA TYR A 70 -12.22 -26.80 -94.66
C TYR A 70 -12.09 -28.19 -94.01
N LEU A 71 -11.09 -28.98 -94.42
CA LEU A 71 -10.87 -30.32 -93.88
C LEU A 71 -10.69 -30.33 -92.35
N LYS A 72 -9.99 -29.33 -91.78
CA LYS A 72 -9.85 -29.20 -90.32
C LYS A 72 -11.18 -28.83 -89.66
N ALA A 73 -11.92 -27.90 -90.22
CA ALA A 73 -13.24 -27.52 -89.71
C ALA A 73 -14.24 -28.70 -89.74
N GLN A 74 -14.18 -29.54 -90.78
CA GLN A 74 -15.00 -30.73 -90.91
C GLN A 74 -14.71 -31.78 -89.84
N ILE A 75 -13.44 -32.06 -89.58
CA ILE A 75 -13.04 -33.02 -88.55
C ILE A 75 -13.39 -32.48 -87.15
N ALA A 76 -13.17 -31.18 -86.91
CA ALA A 76 -13.55 -30.53 -85.65
C ALA A 76 -15.06 -30.60 -85.42
N PHE A 77 -15.87 -30.31 -86.45
CA PHE A 77 -17.32 -30.35 -86.37
C PHE A 77 -17.85 -31.74 -85.93
N TYR A 78 -17.41 -32.81 -86.60
CA TYR A 78 -17.86 -34.17 -86.26
C TYR A 78 -17.34 -34.67 -84.90
N ALA A 79 -16.13 -34.26 -84.50
CA ALA A 79 -15.62 -34.57 -83.17
C ALA A 79 -16.52 -33.97 -82.08
N LEU A 80 -16.94 -32.71 -82.25
CA LEU A 80 -17.78 -31.98 -81.31
C LEU A 80 -19.24 -32.46 -81.32
N GLU A 81 -19.81 -32.70 -82.49
CA GLU A 81 -21.19 -33.19 -82.64
C GLU A 81 -21.38 -34.56 -81.97
N SER A 82 -20.40 -35.45 -82.10
CA SER A 82 -20.44 -36.78 -81.48
C SER A 82 -20.45 -36.78 -79.94
N GLN A 83 -20.15 -35.64 -79.30
CA GLN A 83 -20.20 -35.53 -77.85
C GLN A 83 -21.56 -35.06 -77.32
N LYS A 84 -22.32 -34.32 -78.13
CA LYS A 84 -23.67 -33.87 -77.75
C LYS A 84 -24.63 -35.02 -77.51
N THR A 85 -24.52 -36.10 -78.28
CA THR A 85 -25.40 -37.27 -78.18
C THR A 85 -25.21 -38.07 -76.89
N THR A 86 -24.11 -37.90 -76.17
CA THR A 86 -23.80 -38.69 -74.95
C THR A 86 -24.38 -38.08 -73.66
N VAL A 87 -24.76 -36.80 -73.67
CA VAL A 87 -25.21 -36.07 -72.45
C VAL A 87 -26.72 -36.27 -72.18
N ALA A 88 -27.51 -36.70 -73.16
CA ALA A 88 -28.97 -36.77 -73.04
C ALA A 88 -29.53 -37.97 -72.23
N HIS A 89 -28.70 -38.81 -71.57
CA HIS A 89 -29.16 -40.10 -71.01
C HIS A 89 -28.92 -40.34 -69.52
N ARG A 90 -28.58 -39.35 -68.68
CA ARG A 90 -28.38 -39.59 -67.23
C ARG A 90 -28.82 -38.48 -66.27
N SER A 91 -30.11 -38.16 -66.23
CA SER A 91 -30.77 -37.69 -65.00
C SER A 91 -31.69 -38.80 -64.50
N ARG A 92 -31.29 -39.50 -63.43
CA ARG A 92 -32.13 -40.48 -62.74
C ARG A 92 -32.42 -39.89 -61.37
N ASP A 93 -33.65 -39.44 -61.15
CA ASP A 93 -34.08 -38.91 -59.86
C ASP A 93 -34.04 -40.02 -58.80
N VAL A 94 -33.52 -39.68 -57.61
CA VAL A 94 -33.43 -40.59 -56.47
C VAL A 94 -34.83 -40.76 -55.87
N PRO A 95 -35.30 -41.99 -55.56
CA PRO A 95 -36.67 -42.21 -55.08
C PRO A 95 -36.97 -41.57 -53.71
N ASP A 96 -38.15 -40.97 -53.58
CA ASP A 96 -38.64 -40.29 -52.36
C ASP A 96 -38.64 -41.16 -51.11
N TRP A 97 -38.86 -42.47 -51.24
CA TRP A 97 -38.86 -43.41 -50.10
C TRP A 97 -37.50 -43.50 -49.41
N PHE A 98 -36.41 -43.17 -50.11
CA PHE A 98 -35.06 -43.15 -49.55
C PHE A 98 -34.75 -41.81 -48.87
N ILE A 99 -35.29 -40.71 -49.40
CA ILE A 99 -35.01 -39.33 -48.92
C ILE A 99 -35.84 -39.02 -47.66
N THR A 100 -37.12 -39.40 -47.64
CA THR A 100 -38.08 -38.99 -46.60
C THR A 100 -37.69 -39.42 -45.18
N PRO A 101 -37.25 -40.67 -44.91
CA PRO A 101 -36.86 -41.10 -43.57
C PRO A 101 -35.57 -40.43 -43.09
N LEU A 102 -34.63 -40.16 -44.02
CA LEU A 102 -33.40 -39.44 -43.72
C LEU A 102 -33.70 -37.98 -43.35
N GLU A 103 -34.60 -37.31 -44.09
CA GLU A 103 -35.03 -35.95 -43.76
C GLU A 103 -35.79 -35.86 -42.43
N GLN A 104 -36.62 -36.85 -42.10
CA GLN A 104 -37.32 -36.89 -40.82
C GLN A 104 -36.38 -37.17 -39.64
N ALA A 105 -35.38 -38.03 -39.82
CA ALA A 105 -34.36 -38.29 -38.79
C ALA A 105 -33.39 -37.11 -38.62
N LEU A 106 -33.13 -36.35 -39.69
CA LEU A 106 -32.29 -35.15 -39.69
C LEU A 106 -33.04 -33.86 -39.35
N LYS A 107 -34.38 -33.90 -39.28
CA LYS A 107 -35.22 -32.88 -38.63
C LYS A 107 -35.02 -32.95 -37.12
N LEU A 108 -33.78 -32.68 -36.68
CA LEU A 108 -33.55 -32.07 -35.39
C LEU A 108 -34.38 -30.79 -35.39
N ASP A 109 -35.28 -30.65 -34.43
CA ASP A 109 -36.02 -29.42 -34.26
C ASP A 109 -35.05 -28.35 -33.75
N ILE A 110 -34.42 -27.67 -34.71
CA ILE A 110 -33.43 -26.62 -34.48
C ILE A 110 -33.99 -25.56 -33.52
N GLN A 111 -35.31 -25.32 -33.53
CA GLN A 111 -35.95 -24.38 -32.61
C GLN A 111 -35.92 -24.89 -31.16
N SER A 112 -36.20 -26.17 -30.92
CA SER A 112 -36.10 -26.77 -29.58
C SER A 112 -34.67 -26.74 -29.03
N LEU A 113 -33.66 -26.99 -29.89
CA LEU A 113 -32.25 -26.90 -29.52
C LEU A 113 -31.84 -25.46 -29.19
N TRP A 114 -32.28 -24.48 -29.99
CA TRP A 114 -32.05 -23.06 -29.69
C TRP A 114 -32.68 -22.65 -28.37
N HIS A 115 -33.92 -23.06 -28.12
CA HIS A 115 -34.59 -22.74 -26.87
C HIS A 115 -33.90 -23.36 -25.65
N SER A 116 -33.40 -24.60 -25.77
CA SER A 116 -32.60 -25.24 -24.71
C SER A 116 -31.29 -24.47 -24.45
N VAL A 117 -30.59 -24.05 -25.50
CA VAL A 117 -29.36 -23.26 -25.38
C VAL A 117 -29.63 -21.90 -24.76
N GLU A 118 -30.70 -21.21 -25.15
CA GLU A 118 -31.13 -19.94 -24.55
C GLU A 118 -31.43 -20.10 -23.05
N GLN A 119 -32.13 -21.17 -22.67
CA GLN A 119 -32.44 -21.47 -21.27
C GLN A 119 -31.19 -21.79 -20.45
N ASP A 120 -30.26 -22.58 -21.01
CA ASP A 120 -28.99 -22.89 -20.36
C ASP A 120 -28.13 -21.62 -20.18
N ILE A 121 -28.06 -20.77 -21.21
CA ILE A 121 -27.36 -19.48 -21.12
C ILE A 121 -28.01 -18.60 -20.05
N ALA A 122 -29.33 -18.49 -20.02
CA ALA A 122 -30.05 -17.68 -19.03
C ALA A 122 -29.75 -18.17 -17.60
N SER A 123 -29.80 -19.49 -17.36
CA SER A 123 -29.49 -20.11 -16.07
C SER A 123 -28.04 -19.85 -15.64
N ILE A 124 -27.07 -20.01 -16.55
CA ILE A 124 -25.66 -19.75 -16.27
C ILE A 124 -25.42 -18.27 -15.96
N VAL A 125 -26.02 -17.36 -16.74
CA VAL A 125 -25.90 -15.92 -16.52
C VAL A 125 -26.50 -15.55 -15.17
N GLU A 126 -27.70 -16.03 -14.85
CA GLU A 126 -28.35 -15.77 -13.55
C GLU A 126 -27.48 -16.25 -12.38
N SER A 127 -26.91 -17.46 -12.48
CA SER A 127 -26.02 -18.00 -11.45
C SER A 127 -24.74 -17.17 -11.28
N ARG A 128 -24.14 -16.71 -12.39
CA ARG A 128 -22.96 -15.85 -12.36
C ARG A 128 -23.25 -14.46 -11.80
N VAL A 129 -24.41 -13.89 -12.13
CA VAL A 129 -24.87 -12.60 -11.59
C VAL A 129 -25.03 -12.72 -10.07
N LYS A 130 -25.75 -13.73 -9.58
CA LYS A 130 -25.89 -13.98 -8.14
C LYS A 130 -24.55 -14.14 -7.41
N SER A 131 -23.61 -14.86 -8.04
CA SER A 131 -22.26 -15.05 -7.48
C SER A 131 -21.47 -13.74 -7.43
N ALA A 132 -21.59 -12.91 -8.48
CA ALA A 132 -20.93 -11.61 -8.55
C ALA A 132 -21.53 -10.60 -7.55
N GLU A 133 -22.86 -10.57 -7.42
CA GLU A 133 -23.57 -9.76 -6.43
C GLU A 133 -23.16 -10.14 -5.02
N HIS A 134 -23.17 -11.43 -4.68
CA HIS A 134 -22.70 -11.91 -3.37
C HIS A 134 -21.23 -11.53 -3.09
N CYS A 135 -20.34 -11.68 -4.09
CA CYS A 135 -18.94 -11.29 -3.94
C CYS A 135 -18.78 -9.78 -3.73
N SER A 136 -19.57 -8.98 -4.44
CA SER A 136 -19.63 -7.53 -4.28
C SER A 136 -20.12 -7.13 -2.89
N GLU A 137 -21.21 -7.73 -2.41
CA GLU A 137 -21.75 -7.51 -1.06
C GLU A 137 -20.73 -7.89 0.02
N GLN A 138 -20.06 -9.03 -0.13
CA GLN A 138 -19.02 -9.46 0.80
C GLN A 138 -17.83 -8.49 0.83
N SER A 139 -17.37 -8.04 -0.34
CA SER A 139 -16.29 -7.05 -0.42
C SER A 139 -16.70 -5.72 0.19
N GLN A 140 -17.96 -5.30 0.02
CA GLN A 140 -18.49 -4.08 0.63
C GLN A 140 -18.56 -4.21 2.16
N GLN A 141 -19.02 -5.35 2.68
CA GLN A 141 -19.04 -5.61 4.13
C GLN A 141 -17.63 -5.62 4.73
N GLN A 142 -16.66 -6.23 4.04
CA GLN A 142 -15.25 -6.20 4.47
C GLN A 142 -14.69 -4.78 4.48
N ALA A 143 -15.04 -3.96 3.48
CA ALA A 143 -14.63 -2.56 3.44
C ALA A 143 -15.24 -1.75 4.61
N ILE A 144 -16.50 -1.99 4.96
CA ILE A 144 -17.15 -1.35 6.11
C ILE A 144 -16.47 -1.75 7.42
N GLN A 145 -16.28 -3.05 7.66
CA GLN A 145 -15.62 -3.57 8.87
C GLN A 145 -14.18 -3.06 9.00
N SER A 146 -13.45 -3.02 7.87
CA SER A 146 -12.10 -2.44 7.85
C SER A 146 -12.11 -0.95 8.12
N GLY A 147 -13.14 -0.21 7.67
CA GLY A 147 -13.32 1.20 7.95
C GLY A 147 -13.56 1.46 9.44
N GLU A 148 -14.49 0.72 10.05
CA GLU A 148 -14.80 0.80 11.48
C GLU A 148 -13.56 0.51 12.34
N LEU A 149 -12.76 -0.50 11.98
CA LEU A 149 -11.51 -0.79 12.69
C LEU A 149 -10.48 0.33 12.56
N VAL A 150 -10.39 0.98 11.39
CA VAL A 150 -9.48 2.12 11.20
C VAL A 150 -9.94 3.32 12.02
N GLU A 151 -11.24 3.59 12.10
CA GLU A 151 -11.80 4.64 12.96
C GLU A 151 -11.48 4.35 14.44
N GLU A 152 -11.70 3.13 14.93
CA GLU A 152 -11.37 2.75 16.31
C GLU A 152 -9.87 2.93 16.62
N LEU A 153 -9.00 2.54 15.68
CA LEU A 153 -7.55 2.72 15.83
C LEU A 153 -7.15 4.20 15.80
N GLN A 154 -7.84 5.03 15.02
CA GLN A 154 -7.60 6.47 14.99
C GLN A 154 -8.03 7.14 16.30
N GLU A 155 -9.21 6.79 16.84
CA GLU A 155 -9.67 7.27 18.15
C GLU A 155 -8.71 6.88 19.27
N GLN A 156 -8.20 5.64 19.26
CA GLN A 156 -7.18 5.20 20.22
C GLN A 156 -5.88 5.98 20.09
N LEU A 157 -5.47 6.32 18.86
CA LEU A 157 -4.26 7.10 18.61
C LEU A 157 -4.42 8.55 19.10
N GLU A 158 -5.57 9.17 18.84
CA GLU A 158 -5.90 10.52 19.32
C GLU A 158 -5.95 10.56 20.84
N GLY A 159 -6.54 9.55 21.48
CA GLY A 159 -6.52 9.41 22.95
C GLY A 159 -5.13 9.25 23.56
N LEU A 160 -4.12 8.84 22.77
CA LEU A 160 -2.72 8.70 23.19
C LEU A 160 -1.86 9.92 22.84
N GLU A 161 -2.36 10.87 22.06
CA GLU A 161 -1.59 12.01 21.54
C GLU A 161 -1.07 12.92 22.66
N ASP A 162 -1.84 13.07 23.74
CA ASP A 162 -1.50 13.94 24.88
C ASP A 162 -0.59 13.28 25.93
N LEU A 163 -0.43 11.95 25.89
CA LEU A 163 0.35 11.21 26.89
C LEU A 163 1.81 11.69 26.99
N PRO A 164 2.53 11.98 25.88
CA PRO A 164 3.87 12.53 25.92
C PRO A 164 3.95 13.90 26.61
N ASN A 165 2.97 14.77 26.37
CA ASN A 165 2.93 16.10 26.99
C ASN A 165 2.71 15.98 28.51
N GLN A 166 1.77 15.13 28.94
CA GLN A 166 1.54 14.83 30.36
C GLN A 166 2.79 14.24 31.04
N LEU A 167 3.54 13.39 30.33
CA LEU A 167 4.79 12.83 30.84
C LEU A 167 5.89 13.89 30.99
N ILE A 168 5.98 14.85 30.06
CA ILE A 168 6.90 15.99 30.15
C ILE A 168 6.54 16.87 31.34
N GLU A 169 5.27 17.25 31.47
CA GLU A 169 4.79 18.08 32.60
C GLU A 169 5.07 17.41 33.94
N SER A 170 4.74 16.12 34.07
CA SER A 170 5.00 15.35 35.29
C SER A 170 6.50 15.23 35.60
N ARG A 171 7.34 15.10 34.57
CA ARG A 171 8.80 15.08 34.73
C ARG A 171 9.31 16.42 35.24
N ASP A 172 8.86 17.52 34.66
CA ASP A 172 9.29 18.87 35.01
C ASP A 172 8.87 19.21 36.45
N GLU A 173 7.64 18.84 36.83
CA GLU A 173 7.15 19.01 38.21
C GLU A 173 7.97 18.16 39.21
N ASN A 174 8.32 16.93 38.84
CA ASN A 174 9.17 16.09 39.68
C ASN A 174 10.59 16.67 39.83
N GLU A 175 11.18 17.21 38.76
CA GLU A 175 12.47 17.90 38.83
C GLU A 175 12.40 19.14 39.74
N HIS A 176 11.31 19.91 39.66
CA HIS A 176 11.06 21.03 40.56
C HIS A 176 10.99 20.59 42.03
N LEU A 177 10.19 19.55 42.33
CA LEU A 177 10.05 19.01 43.69
C LEU A 177 11.38 18.48 44.24
N VAL A 178 12.21 17.83 43.41
CA VAL A 178 13.55 17.37 43.79
C VAL A 178 14.46 18.55 44.17
N ASN A 179 14.40 19.64 43.40
CA ASN A 179 15.16 20.85 43.68
C ASN A 179 14.70 21.53 44.98
N GLU A 180 13.38 21.63 45.21
CA GLU A 180 12.83 22.14 46.46
C GLU A 180 13.23 21.30 47.67
N MET A 181 13.14 19.97 47.56
CA MET A 181 13.61 19.03 48.59
C MET A 181 15.08 19.26 48.95
N LYS A 182 15.94 19.47 47.94
CA LYS A 182 17.36 19.77 48.15
C LYS A 182 17.55 21.10 48.87
N ASN A 183 16.79 22.14 48.49
CA ASN A 183 16.85 23.45 49.12
C ASN A 183 16.38 23.40 50.58
N LEU A 184 15.26 22.71 50.85
CA LEU A 184 14.74 22.51 52.20
C LEU A 184 15.72 21.73 53.07
N LYS A 185 16.34 20.68 52.53
CA LYS A 185 17.38 19.91 53.23
C LYS A 185 18.57 20.79 53.61
N ASN A 186 19.06 21.61 52.68
CA ASN A 186 20.16 22.54 52.96
C ASN A 186 19.77 23.54 54.06
N LYS A 187 18.56 24.11 53.98
CA LYS A 187 18.07 25.06 54.99
C LYS A 187 17.92 24.40 56.37
N LEU A 188 17.45 23.16 56.42
CA LEU A 188 17.35 22.40 57.67
C LEU A 188 18.73 22.18 58.29
N THR A 189 19.74 21.81 57.50
CA THR A 189 21.10 21.62 58.00
C THR A 189 21.74 22.91 58.51
N GLN A 190 21.45 24.05 57.87
CA GLN A 190 21.88 25.37 58.34
C GLN A 190 21.23 25.73 59.66
N LEU A 191 19.90 25.62 59.75
CA LEU A 191 19.16 25.90 60.98
C LEU A 191 19.60 25.00 62.14
N GLN A 192 19.92 23.74 61.88
CA GLN A 192 20.46 22.84 62.90
C GLN A 192 21.83 23.31 63.40
N THR A 193 22.71 23.74 62.49
CA THR A 193 24.03 24.27 62.86
C THR A 193 23.91 25.57 63.67
N GLU A 194 22.99 26.46 63.29
CA GLU A 194 22.70 27.70 64.01
C GLU A 194 22.12 27.44 65.40
N ALA A 195 21.20 26.46 65.52
CA ALA A 195 20.64 26.05 66.80
C ALA A 195 21.74 25.50 67.73
N ASP A 196 22.60 24.61 67.23
CA ASP A 196 23.71 24.05 67.98
C ASP A 196 24.68 25.14 68.47
N ALA A 197 24.99 26.13 67.61
CA ALA A 197 25.79 27.29 67.98
C ALA A 197 25.10 28.15 69.07
N SER A 198 23.79 28.39 68.95
CA SER A 198 23.01 29.13 69.93
C SER A 198 23.03 28.47 71.31
N PHE A 199 22.88 27.14 71.38
CA PHE A 199 23.04 26.39 72.62
C PHE A 199 24.46 26.50 73.20
N GLY A 200 25.48 26.49 72.33
CA GLY A 200 26.87 26.76 72.73
C GLY A 200 27.06 28.14 73.36
N TYR A 201 26.47 29.19 72.78
CA TYR A 201 26.50 30.54 73.32
C TYR A 201 25.75 30.64 74.65
N GLN A 202 24.58 30.02 74.78
CA GLN A 202 23.83 29.98 76.04
C GLN A 202 24.64 29.34 77.16
N ARG A 203 25.33 28.22 76.87
CA ARG A 203 26.20 27.55 77.84
C ARG A 203 27.37 28.46 78.26
N THR A 204 28.02 29.12 77.31
CA THR A 204 29.13 30.04 77.58
C THR A 204 28.66 31.23 78.42
N ASN A 205 27.51 31.80 78.08
CA ASN A 205 26.93 32.91 78.82
C ASN A 205 26.59 32.52 80.26
N ALA A 206 26.04 31.33 80.50
CA ALA A 206 25.76 30.83 81.85
C ALA A 206 27.03 30.72 82.70
N VAL A 207 28.16 30.26 82.12
CA VAL A 207 29.46 30.22 82.81
C VAL A 207 29.96 31.63 83.13
N LEU A 208 29.86 32.57 82.18
CA LEU A 208 30.28 33.96 82.40
C LEU A 208 29.45 34.66 83.48
N VAL A 209 28.14 34.41 83.53
CA VAL A 209 27.26 34.94 84.58
C VAL A 209 27.69 34.42 85.95
N ALA A 210 27.91 33.11 86.09
CA ALA A 210 28.35 32.50 87.35
C ALA A 210 29.72 33.04 87.81
N GLU A 211 30.66 33.23 86.89
CA GLU A 211 31.97 33.80 87.22
C GLU A 211 31.88 35.29 87.61
N ASN A 212 31.00 36.05 86.97
CA ASN A 212 30.76 37.44 87.33
C ASN A 212 30.13 37.56 88.73
N GLU A 213 29.16 36.71 89.06
CA GLU A 213 28.58 36.63 90.42
C GLU A 213 29.65 36.32 91.47
N ARG A 214 30.56 35.37 91.17
CA ARG A 214 31.70 35.03 92.04
C ARG A 214 32.63 36.22 92.24
N LEU A 215 33.01 36.91 91.17
CA LEU A 215 33.90 38.08 91.22
C LEU A 215 33.26 39.26 91.98
N LEU A 216 31.95 39.46 91.86
CA LEU A 216 31.21 40.46 92.63
C LEU A 216 31.26 40.15 94.13
N ALA A 217 31.02 38.89 94.52
CA ALA A 217 31.11 38.48 95.92
C ALA A 217 32.52 38.68 96.49
N ASP A 218 33.57 38.31 95.73
CA ASP A 218 34.96 38.55 96.12
C ASP A 218 35.25 40.06 96.27
N ASN A 219 34.71 40.91 95.38
CA ASN A 219 34.89 42.35 95.45
C ASN A 219 34.26 42.95 96.72
N ASP A 220 33.05 42.50 97.08
CA ASP A 220 32.35 42.95 98.28
C ASP A 220 33.07 42.52 99.57
N LEU A 221 33.66 41.32 99.57
CA LEU A 221 34.53 40.87 100.67
C LEU A 221 35.75 41.78 100.83
N LEU A 222 36.49 42.03 99.73
CA LEU A 222 37.67 42.90 99.73
C LEU A 222 37.32 44.33 100.18
N ARG A 223 36.15 44.86 99.79
CA ARG A 223 35.67 46.17 100.27
C ARG A 223 35.42 46.18 101.76
N THR A 224 34.87 45.09 102.30
CA THR A 224 34.64 44.93 103.74
C THR A 224 35.98 44.89 104.50
N GLU A 225 36.93 44.07 104.04
CA GLU A 225 38.28 43.98 104.61
C GLU A 225 39.02 45.32 104.55
N LEU A 226 38.96 46.03 103.41
CA LEU A 226 39.56 47.36 103.26
C LEU A 226 38.97 48.37 104.25
N THR A 227 37.65 48.34 104.44
CA THR A 227 36.96 49.20 105.41
C THR A 227 37.41 48.89 106.84
N GLN A 228 37.53 47.61 107.19
CA GLN A 228 38.03 47.18 108.51
C GLN A 228 39.48 47.62 108.73
N CYS A 229 40.38 47.40 107.77
CA CYS A 229 41.77 47.86 107.83
C CYS A 229 41.87 49.37 107.99
N ASN A 230 41.04 50.14 107.27
CA ASN A 230 41.00 51.60 107.39
C ASN A 230 40.53 52.03 108.79
N ASN A 231 39.52 51.37 109.36
CA ASN A 231 39.06 51.65 110.73
C ASN A 231 40.15 51.36 111.76
N ILE A 232 40.86 50.24 111.63
CA ILE A 232 41.99 49.88 112.52
C ILE A 232 43.11 50.92 112.40
N LEU A 233 43.44 51.34 111.18
CA LEU A 233 44.45 52.37 110.94
C LEU A 233 44.05 53.71 111.58
N GLN A 234 42.81 54.16 111.39
CA GLN A 234 42.30 55.38 112.01
C GLN A 234 42.34 55.30 113.54
N GLN A 235 41.92 54.19 114.12
CA GLN A 235 41.98 53.96 115.57
C GLN A 235 43.44 54.02 116.08
N THR A 236 44.37 53.39 115.37
CA THR A 236 45.80 53.39 115.69
C THR A 236 46.39 54.80 115.60
N LEU A 237 46.01 55.59 114.59
CA LEU A 237 46.44 56.99 114.45
C LEU A 237 45.91 57.86 115.59
N ILE A 238 44.65 57.65 116.01
CA ILE A 238 44.07 58.34 117.17
C ILE A 238 44.81 57.98 118.44
N GLU A 239 45.09 56.69 118.66
CA GLU A 239 45.85 56.22 119.83
C GLU A 239 47.28 56.76 119.84
N LYS A 240 47.95 56.75 118.69
CA LYS A 240 49.26 57.37 118.51
C LYS A 240 49.22 58.85 118.87
N ALA A 241 48.27 59.61 118.34
CA ALA A 241 48.13 61.04 118.65
C ALA A 241 47.89 61.29 120.15
N LYS A 242 47.09 60.45 120.82
CA LYS A 242 46.89 60.51 122.28
C LYS A 242 48.18 60.25 123.05
N LEU A 243 48.98 59.26 122.64
CA LEU A 243 50.26 58.94 123.28
C LEU A 243 51.30 60.04 123.06
N GLU A 244 51.36 60.61 121.86
CA GLU A 244 52.21 61.76 121.53
C GLU A 244 51.84 62.99 122.37
N GLY A 245 50.53 63.27 122.55
CA GLY A 245 50.06 64.31 123.46
C GLY A 245 50.53 64.10 124.90
N ARG A 246 50.35 62.89 125.45
CA ARG A 246 50.82 62.54 126.81
C ARG A 246 52.36 62.64 126.95
N LEU A 247 53.11 62.30 125.91
CA LEU A 247 54.57 62.46 125.88
C LEU A 247 54.96 63.93 125.90
N ALA A 248 54.28 64.78 125.13
CA ALA A 248 54.51 66.22 125.13
C ALA A 248 54.23 66.84 126.51
N GLU A 249 53.10 66.52 127.13
CA GLU A 249 52.76 66.95 128.50
C GLU A 249 53.82 66.51 129.51
N ARG A 250 54.29 65.25 129.43
CA ARG A 250 55.34 64.74 130.32
C ARG A 250 56.67 65.47 130.12
N ASN A 251 57.04 65.76 128.88
CA ASN A 251 58.24 66.54 128.57
C ASN A 251 58.13 67.98 129.10
N GLU A 252 56.94 68.58 129.03
CA GLU A 252 56.67 69.91 129.59
C GLU A 252 56.75 69.93 131.12
N VAL A 253 56.19 68.94 131.80
CA VAL A 253 56.32 68.77 133.27
C VAL A 253 57.78 68.54 133.69
N LEU A 254 58.53 67.72 132.95
CA LEU A 254 59.95 67.51 133.21
C LEU A 254 60.77 68.77 132.96
N SER A 255 60.45 69.55 131.92
CA SER A 255 61.07 70.84 131.63
C SER A 255 60.77 71.88 132.72
N ASN A 256 59.54 71.92 133.24
CA ASN A 256 59.12 72.83 134.30
C ASN A 256 59.70 72.45 135.67
N ASN A 257 59.89 71.15 135.94
CA ASN A 257 60.57 70.67 137.15
C ASN A 257 62.10 70.80 137.10
N ALA A 258 62.70 70.97 135.92
CA ALA A 258 64.13 71.22 135.77
C ALA A 258 64.50 72.72 135.90
N LEU A 259 63.50 73.62 135.98
CA LEU A 259 63.65 75.07 136.12
C LEU A 259 63.31 75.60 137.53
N ASN A 260 63.04 74.70 138.49
CA ASN A 260 63.00 74.97 139.94
C ASN A 260 64.17 74.28 140.64
#